data_AF-A0A0K6I0Q7-F1
#
_entry.id   AF-A0A0K6I0Q7-F1
#
_cell.length_a   1.000
_cell.length_b   1.000
_cell.length_c   1.000
_cell.angle_alpha   90.00
_cell.angle_beta   90.00
_cell.angle_gamma   90.00
#
_symmetry.space_group_name_H-M   'P 1'
#
loop_
_entity.id
_entity.type
_entity.pdbx_description
1 polymer ?
#
loop_
_entity_poly.entity_id
_entity_poly.type
_entity_poly.pdbx_seq_one_letter_code
_entity_poly.pdbx_strand_id
1 'polypeptide(L)'
;MEPDQADMTAVMEAEAPAPSGPSPLPTSPTAGGGDRLPLPAGEGWGEGPLPLPRGEGRGEGPLPLPRGEGRGEGLRTHTIPSGGLLERVREDRERVLQAVLDLLSGRGDGALRDIDLIDAAAWAERLGGVRQMLLHGVDALRTTTQSLAFAESRTAGFDHDIHGLSQSVGDMAARLQSAAIHTHTAQTQLDDLRANVDATTESVQRSSQAIDTTLGEVADVSRFIANTETKLTGFVDAVRSVEALTAGISEIASQTNLLALNAAIEAARAGEHGRGFAVVADEVRNLARKTARITHEIEELTHSLRDQSADVGTGMSRSVQRVERVGALVTNIGDTLGDVKTMLGKVRTVTAEQTGLMRQLVSDADRQRLDAEQSAALMKVLVGRFEAMMQLIRASREQLKTGVTAVSKWPDTAVTLRVSLAMHYQWIGQLLTAAQKQEKVDMDVSNFHGCFFGKWYFGAGAAYFGSDAGFADVNSVHQDVHRTGQALVEAIRTDNTARTTELAARLEDLSNTITERLEALMRQIP
;
A
#
# COMPACT_ATOMS: atom_id res chain seq x y z
N MET A 1 29.25 20.13 -32.26
CA MET A 1 27.81 20.12 -31.99
C MET A 1 27.63 19.26 -30.75
N GLU A 2 27.96 19.84 -29.60
CA GLU A 2 27.72 19.26 -28.27
C GLU A 2 26.23 19.38 -27.94
N PRO A 3 25.65 18.43 -27.19
CA PRO A 3 24.42 18.67 -26.45
C PRO A 3 24.72 19.11 -25.01
N ASP A 4 23.98 20.15 -24.65
CA ASP A 4 24.02 21.01 -23.49
C ASP A 4 23.54 20.31 -22.20
N GLN A 5 24.25 20.56 -21.09
CA GLN A 5 23.84 20.23 -19.73
C GLN A 5 23.18 21.46 -19.09
N ALA A 6 21.93 21.32 -18.65
CA ALA A 6 21.29 22.23 -17.70
C ALA A 6 20.15 21.46 -17.03
N ASP A 7 19.80 21.60 -15.75
CA ASP A 7 20.40 22.19 -14.56
C ASP A 7 19.57 21.58 -13.41
N MET A 8 20.21 20.88 -12.49
CA MET A 8 19.61 20.33 -11.28
C MET A 8 19.92 21.28 -10.12
N THR A 9 19.05 22.24 -9.80
CA THR A 9 19.03 22.81 -8.43
C THR A 9 17.76 23.60 -8.09
N ALA A 10 16.90 23.04 -7.22
CA ALA A 10 16.02 23.74 -6.26
C ALA A 10 15.45 22.67 -5.28
N VAL A 11 16.13 22.35 -4.17
CA VAL A 11 15.87 22.85 -2.79
C VAL A 11 14.40 22.60 -2.38
N MET A 12 14.06 21.51 -1.69
CA MET A 12 14.18 21.25 -0.23
C MET A 12 13.56 22.32 0.69
N GLU A 13 12.26 22.15 0.99
CA GLU A 13 11.60 22.45 2.27
C GLU A 13 10.61 21.29 2.49
N ALA A 14 10.82 20.31 3.38
CA ALA A 14 10.89 20.32 4.85
C ALA A 14 9.55 20.65 5.53
N GLU A 15 8.63 19.69 5.62
CA GLU A 15 7.61 19.67 6.69
C GLU A 15 7.00 18.27 6.93
N ALA A 16 7.35 17.65 8.05
CA ALA A 16 6.56 16.71 8.86
C ALA A 16 7.43 16.24 10.06
N PRO A 17 6.89 15.81 11.23
CA PRO A 17 5.47 15.59 11.57
C PRO A 17 5.03 16.20 12.93
N ALA A 18 3.72 16.37 13.14
CA ALA A 18 3.13 16.54 14.47
C ALA A 18 2.53 15.20 14.95
N PRO A 19 2.76 14.76 16.21
CA PRO A 19 2.26 13.47 16.70
C PRO A 19 0.82 13.60 17.22
N SER A 20 -0.12 12.93 16.57
CA SER A 20 -1.47 12.71 17.09
C SER A 20 -1.45 11.52 18.06
N GLY A 21 -1.57 11.81 19.36
CA GLY A 21 -1.67 10.81 20.41
C GLY A 21 -2.98 9.99 20.36
N PRO A 22 -2.99 8.79 20.96
CA PRO A 22 -4.14 7.90 20.91
C PRO A 22 -5.25 8.40 21.83
N SER A 23 -6.47 8.54 21.30
CA SER A 23 -7.68 8.73 22.12
C SER A 23 -8.20 7.38 22.62
N PRO A 24 -8.81 7.34 23.83
CA PRO A 24 -8.95 6.10 24.60
C PRO A 24 -10.18 5.28 24.21
N LEU A 25 -10.02 3.96 24.29
CA LEU A 25 -11.08 2.95 24.20
C LEU A 25 -12.07 3.09 25.37
N PRO A 26 -13.38 2.92 25.15
CA PRO A 26 -14.34 2.77 26.24
C PRO A 26 -14.17 1.40 26.90
N THR A 27 -13.97 1.44 28.21
CA THR A 27 -13.90 0.31 29.13
C THR A 27 -15.26 -0.38 29.28
N SER A 28 -15.35 -1.66 28.95
CA SER A 28 -16.44 -2.54 29.37
C SER A 28 -16.24 -2.96 30.83
N PRO A 29 -17.25 -2.89 31.71
CA PRO A 29 -17.14 -3.45 33.04
C PRO A 29 -17.42 -4.96 33.00
N THR A 30 -16.45 -5.74 33.47
CA THR A 30 -16.63 -7.10 33.94
C THR A 30 -17.25 -7.08 35.34
N ALA A 31 -18.41 -7.70 35.50
CA ALA A 31 -18.90 -8.19 36.79
C ALA A 31 -19.62 -9.52 36.55
N GLY A 32 -19.12 -10.57 37.21
CA GLY A 32 -19.70 -11.91 37.21
C GLY A 32 -20.74 -12.10 38.33
N GLY A 33 -21.37 -13.28 38.29
CA GLY A 33 -22.37 -13.77 39.24
C GLY A 33 -23.78 -13.41 38.76
N GLY A 34 -24.63 -14.32 38.29
CA GLY A 34 -24.86 -15.68 38.75
C GLY A 34 -26.28 -15.73 39.29
N ASP A 35 -27.25 -16.08 38.45
CA ASP A 35 -28.38 -16.88 38.91
C ASP A 35 -29.13 -17.54 37.73
N ARG A 36 -29.21 -18.86 37.84
CA ARG A 36 -29.95 -19.77 36.97
C ARG A 36 -31.37 -19.89 37.50
N LEU A 37 -32.39 -19.68 36.68
CA LEU A 37 -33.69 -20.34 36.84
C LEU A 37 -34.30 -20.67 35.45
N PRO A 38 -35.13 -21.73 35.34
CA PRO A 38 -35.11 -22.64 34.21
C PRO A 38 -36.26 -22.46 33.22
N LEU A 39 -35.98 -22.89 31.99
CA LEU A 39 -36.94 -23.12 30.90
C LEU A 39 -37.88 -24.28 31.22
N PRO A 40 -39.18 -24.20 30.88
CA PRO A 40 -39.99 -25.39 30.65
C PRO A 40 -39.99 -25.77 29.15
N ALA A 41 -39.81 -27.07 28.92
CA ALA A 41 -40.18 -27.82 27.71
C ALA A 41 -41.66 -27.52 27.35
N GLY A 42 -42.08 -27.45 26.08
CA GLY A 42 -41.77 -28.36 24.99
C GLY A 42 -42.86 -29.43 24.91
N GLU A 43 -43.99 -29.12 24.27
CA GLU A 43 -45.05 -30.02 23.77
C GLU A 43 -46.12 -29.08 23.13
N GLY A 44 -46.44 -29.14 21.84
CA GLY A 44 -47.04 -30.26 21.13
C GLY A 44 -48.46 -29.85 20.75
N TRP A 45 -48.63 -29.10 19.65
CA TRP A 45 -49.96 -28.73 19.13
C TRP A 45 -50.56 -29.92 18.38
N GLY A 46 -51.56 -30.56 18.98
CA GLY A 46 -52.37 -31.62 18.40
C GLY A 46 -53.86 -31.24 18.44
N GLU A 47 -54.52 -31.48 17.33
CA GLU A 47 -55.90 -31.16 16.96
C GLU A 47 -56.97 -31.85 17.85
N GLY A 48 -58.16 -31.23 17.97
CA GLY A 48 -59.41 -31.97 18.25
C GLY A 48 -60.41 -31.28 19.20
N PRO A 49 -61.73 -31.39 18.96
CA PRO A 49 -62.71 -30.39 19.37
C PRO A 49 -63.32 -30.62 20.77
N LEU A 50 -63.61 -29.54 21.49
CA LEU A 50 -64.33 -29.52 22.76
C LEU A 50 -65.86 -29.54 22.55
N PRO A 51 -66.62 -30.40 23.25
CA PRO A 51 -68.07 -30.47 23.17
C PRO A 51 -68.76 -29.53 24.17
N LEU A 52 -69.94 -29.02 23.77
CA LEU A 52 -70.88 -28.21 24.54
C LEU A 52 -71.45 -28.98 25.75
N PRO A 53 -71.62 -28.36 26.94
CA PRO A 53 -72.35 -28.99 28.04
C PRO A 53 -73.87 -28.80 27.90
N ARG A 54 -74.59 -29.92 27.99
CA ARG A 54 -76.05 -29.98 28.22
C ARG A 54 -76.34 -29.59 29.67
N GLY A 55 -77.20 -28.59 29.87
CA GLY A 55 -77.79 -28.27 31.17
C GLY A 55 -79.01 -29.15 31.43
N GLU A 56 -78.95 -29.98 32.48
CA GLU A 56 -80.08 -30.74 33.00
C GLU A 56 -81.00 -29.84 33.83
N GLY A 57 -82.31 -29.94 33.55
CA GLY A 57 -83.35 -29.27 34.31
C GLY A 57 -83.59 -29.94 35.67
N ARG A 58 -83.83 -29.12 36.68
CA ARG A 58 -84.60 -29.50 37.87
C ARG A 58 -85.84 -28.62 37.93
N GLY A 59 -86.98 -29.28 37.99
CA GLY A 59 -88.28 -28.65 38.10
C GLY A 59 -88.55 -28.17 39.53
N GLU A 60 -89.09 -26.96 39.62
CA GLU A 60 -89.89 -26.50 40.75
C GLU A 60 -91.23 -26.00 40.20
N GLY A 61 -92.31 -26.39 40.87
CA GLY A 61 -93.70 -26.17 40.46
C GLY A 61 -94.19 -24.73 40.53
N PRO A 62 -95.45 -24.48 40.13
CA PRO A 62 -95.92 -23.16 39.71
C PRO A 62 -96.22 -22.24 40.90
N LEU A 63 -95.60 -21.06 40.90
CA LEU A 63 -96.00 -19.93 41.75
C LEU A 63 -97.13 -19.12 41.05
N PRO A 64 -98.12 -18.61 41.79
CA PRO A 64 -99.37 -18.11 41.23
C PRO A 64 -99.26 -16.70 40.64
N LEU A 65 -100.00 -16.48 39.56
CA LEU A 65 -100.17 -15.20 38.86
C LEU A 65 -100.87 -14.15 39.75
N PRO A 66 -100.37 -12.91 39.84
CA PRO A 66 -101.13 -11.79 40.38
C PRO A 66 -102.15 -11.30 39.33
N ARG A 67 -103.44 -11.36 39.67
CA ARG A 67 -104.50 -10.62 38.98
C ARG A 67 -104.32 -9.13 39.30
N GLY A 68 -103.91 -8.35 38.31
CA GLY A 68 -103.92 -6.89 38.35
C GLY A 68 -104.92 -6.36 37.33
N GLU A 69 -105.95 -5.70 37.83
CA GLU A 69 -107.04 -5.07 37.09
C GLU A 69 -106.52 -3.97 36.15
N GLY A 70 -107.14 -3.87 34.97
CA GLY A 70 -106.74 -2.94 33.93
C GLY A 70 -107.01 -1.47 34.25
N ARG A 71 -106.18 -0.60 33.67
CA ARG A 71 -106.52 0.74 33.20
C ARG A 71 -105.68 1.04 31.97
N GLY A 72 -106.35 1.29 30.85
CA GLY A 72 -105.72 1.63 29.57
C GLY A 72 -105.35 3.11 29.51
N GLU A 73 -104.16 3.39 28.98
CA GLU A 73 -103.77 4.72 28.51
C GLU A 73 -103.01 4.61 27.18
N GLY A 74 -103.68 5.07 26.12
CA GLY A 74 -103.18 5.70 24.89
C GLY A 74 -101.91 5.19 24.20
N LEU A 75 -102.05 4.30 23.22
CA LEU A 75 -101.10 4.20 22.11
C LEU A 75 -101.22 5.42 21.19
N ARG A 76 -100.18 6.27 21.18
CA ARG A 76 -100.01 7.30 20.14
C ARG A 76 -99.58 6.64 18.84
N THR A 77 -100.36 6.84 17.78
CA THR A 77 -100.08 6.38 16.43
C THR A 77 -98.94 7.19 15.81
N HIS A 78 -97.74 6.60 15.70
CA HIS A 78 -96.73 7.05 14.74
C HIS A 78 -97.10 6.53 13.35
N THR A 79 -97.27 7.45 12.41
CA THR A 79 -97.46 7.19 10.98
C THR A 79 -96.23 6.46 10.42
N ILE A 80 -96.40 5.21 9.97
CA ILE A 80 -95.36 4.39 9.33
C ILE A 80 -95.28 4.79 7.84
N PRO A 81 -94.11 5.20 7.30
CA PRO A 81 -93.92 5.46 5.88
C PRO A 81 -94.03 4.17 5.04
N SER A 82 -94.46 4.31 3.79
CA SER A 82 -94.96 3.28 2.87
C SER A 82 -93.95 2.26 2.29
N GLY A 83 -92.83 1.98 2.97
CA GLY A 83 -91.87 0.93 2.59
C GLY A 83 -92.02 -0.35 3.42
N GLY A 84 -91.77 -1.53 2.86
CA GLY A 84 -91.81 -2.80 3.60
C GLY A 84 -90.65 -2.96 4.61
N LEU A 85 -90.77 -3.87 5.58
CA LEU A 85 -89.72 -4.13 6.60
C LEU A 85 -88.36 -4.49 5.99
N LEU A 86 -88.36 -5.28 4.90
CA LEU A 86 -87.13 -5.70 4.20
C LEU A 86 -86.39 -4.52 3.55
N GLU A 87 -87.12 -3.53 3.07
CA GLU A 87 -86.55 -2.35 2.42
C GLU A 87 -85.91 -1.42 3.46
N ARG A 88 -86.55 -1.26 4.63
CA ARG A 88 -85.95 -0.57 5.77
C ARG A 88 -84.67 -1.22 6.26
N VAL A 89 -84.67 -2.55 6.46
CA VAL A 89 -83.47 -3.28 6.89
C VAL A 89 -82.33 -3.14 5.86
N ARG A 90 -82.66 -3.12 4.57
CA ARG A 90 -81.69 -2.89 3.51
C ARG A 90 -81.10 -1.47 3.57
N GLU A 91 -81.93 -0.46 3.70
CA GLU A 91 -81.50 0.93 3.81
C GLU A 91 -80.68 1.17 5.08
N ASP A 92 -81.09 0.62 6.21
CA ASP A 92 -80.37 0.74 7.48
C ASP A 92 -79.02 0.02 7.42
N ARG A 93 -78.96 -1.17 6.79
CA ARG A 93 -77.69 -1.86 6.50
C ARG A 93 -76.77 -0.99 5.64
N GLU A 94 -77.30 -0.40 4.56
CA GLU A 94 -76.51 0.44 3.67
C GLU A 94 -76.02 1.71 4.38
N ARG A 95 -76.83 2.33 5.24
CA ARG A 95 -76.43 3.44 6.10
C ARG A 95 -75.34 3.07 7.10
N VAL A 96 -75.45 1.93 7.78
CA VAL A 96 -74.42 1.44 8.72
C VAL A 96 -73.12 1.13 7.99
N LEU A 97 -73.17 0.43 6.86
CA LEU A 97 -71.98 0.15 6.05
C LEU A 97 -71.31 1.44 5.57
N GLN A 98 -72.09 2.42 5.13
CA GLN A 98 -71.57 3.72 4.73
C GLN A 98 -70.95 4.47 5.92
N ALA A 99 -71.58 4.47 7.09
CA ALA A 99 -71.05 5.11 8.29
C ALA A 99 -69.76 4.45 8.80
N VAL A 100 -69.65 3.11 8.73
CA VAL A 100 -68.42 2.37 9.03
C VAL A 100 -67.33 2.70 8.01
N LEU A 101 -67.66 2.78 6.72
CA LEU A 101 -66.72 3.21 5.68
C LEU A 101 -66.28 4.66 5.89
N ASP A 102 -67.18 5.56 6.28
CA ASP A 102 -66.90 6.96 6.58
C ASP A 102 -65.90 7.06 7.74
N LEU A 103 -66.12 6.32 8.83
CA LEU A 103 -65.20 6.22 9.96
C LEU A 103 -63.83 5.68 9.56
N LEU A 104 -63.79 4.54 8.85
CA LEU A 104 -62.53 3.92 8.41
C LEU A 104 -61.79 4.74 7.34
N SER A 105 -62.51 5.57 6.58
CA SER A 105 -61.96 6.49 5.57
C SER A 105 -61.57 7.87 6.14
N GLY A 106 -61.71 8.07 7.45
CA GLY A 106 -61.33 9.32 8.12
C GLY A 106 -62.31 10.47 7.96
N ARG A 107 -63.56 10.21 7.55
CA ARG A 107 -64.65 11.20 7.49
C ARG A 107 -65.36 11.43 8.84
N GLY A 108 -64.90 10.76 9.90
CA GLY A 108 -65.41 10.89 11.26
C GLY A 108 -66.43 9.83 11.65
N ASP A 109 -66.76 9.74 12.94
CA ASP A 109 -67.74 8.80 13.48
C ASP A 109 -69.16 9.38 13.61
N GLY A 110 -69.37 10.65 13.20
CA GLY A 110 -70.65 11.35 13.30
C GLY A 110 -71.80 10.58 12.66
N ALA A 111 -71.63 10.11 11.42
CA ALA A 111 -72.61 9.31 10.71
C ALA A 111 -72.93 7.97 11.43
N LEU A 112 -71.99 7.42 12.21
CA LEU A 112 -72.19 6.18 12.96
C LEU A 112 -72.89 6.45 14.30
N ARG A 113 -72.62 7.60 14.92
CA ARG A 113 -73.28 8.07 16.14
C ARG A 113 -74.71 8.57 15.90
N ASP A 114 -74.99 9.06 14.69
CA ASP A 114 -76.31 9.54 14.28
C ASP A 114 -77.29 8.41 13.96
N ILE A 115 -76.79 7.18 13.76
CA ILE A 115 -77.64 5.99 13.60
C ILE A 115 -78.02 5.48 15.00
N ASP A 116 -79.31 5.22 15.22
CA ASP A 116 -79.86 4.65 16.46
C ASP A 116 -79.46 3.17 16.64
N LEU A 117 -78.16 2.93 16.77
CA LEU A 117 -77.55 1.62 17.03
C LEU A 117 -77.41 1.43 18.54
N ILE A 118 -77.67 0.20 18.99
CA ILE A 118 -77.32 -0.23 20.34
C ILE A 118 -75.79 -0.14 20.49
N ASP A 119 -75.33 0.59 21.51
CA ASP A 119 -73.90 0.79 21.82
C ASP A 119 -73.07 1.41 20.67
N ALA A 120 -73.65 2.33 19.89
CA ALA A 120 -72.98 3.02 18.78
C ALA A 120 -71.60 3.59 19.15
N ALA A 121 -71.47 4.15 20.36
CA ALA A 121 -70.21 4.69 20.87
C ALA A 121 -69.11 3.63 21.05
N ALA A 122 -69.47 2.43 21.54
CA ALA A 122 -68.52 1.34 21.72
C ALA A 122 -68.05 0.77 20.38
N TRP A 123 -68.95 0.73 19.38
CA TRP A 123 -68.59 0.33 18.01
C TRP A 123 -67.70 1.37 17.32
N ALA A 124 -67.99 2.67 17.50
CA ALA A 124 -67.15 3.75 17.01
C ALA A 124 -65.72 3.69 17.59
N GLU A 125 -65.58 3.42 18.88
CA GLU A 125 -64.27 3.27 19.54
C GLU A 125 -63.49 2.07 18.98
N ARG A 126 -64.12 0.90 18.85
CA ARG A 126 -63.47 -0.31 18.32
C ARG A 126 -63.03 -0.14 16.86
N LEU A 127 -63.90 0.40 16.02
CA LEU A 127 -63.60 0.64 14.60
C LEU A 127 -62.56 1.76 14.42
N GLY A 128 -62.61 2.79 15.27
CA GLY A 128 -61.56 3.81 15.37
C GLY A 128 -60.20 3.19 15.73
N GLY A 129 -60.17 2.23 16.66
CA GLY A 129 -58.97 1.45 17.00
C GLY A 129 -58.41 0.66 15.81
N VAL A 130 -59.27 0.08 14.97
CA VAL A 130 -58.85 -0.60 13.72
C VAL A 130 -58.22 0.38 12.74
N ARG A 131 -58.81 1.56 12.54
CA ARG A 131 -58.22 2.63 11.70
C ARG A 131 -56.84 3.05 12.24
N GLN A 132 -56.71 3.27 13.54
CA GLN A 132 -55.43 3.64 14.15
C GLN A 132 -54.37 2.54 13.98
N MET A 133 -54.73 1.27 14.16
CA MET A 133 -53.83 0.14 13.92
C MET A 133 -53.36 0.08 12.46
N LEU A 134 -54.26 0.32 11.51
CA LEU A 134 -53.91 0.41 10.10
C LEU A 134 -52.93 1.57 9.86
N LEU A 135 -53.24 2.78 10.33
CA LEU A 135 -52.37 3.96 10.15
C LEU A 135 -50.97 3.72 10.73
N HIS A 136 -50.86 3.13 11.92
CA HIS A 136 -49.58 2.73 12.50
C HIS A 136 -48.85 1.68 11.65
N GLY A 137 -49.56 0.68 11.12
CA GLY A 137 -48.98 -0.32 10.20
C GLY A 137 -48.46 0.29 8.90
N VAL A 138 -49.18 1.25 8.33
CA VAL A 138 -48.74 1.97 7.12
C VAL A 138 -47.56 2.91 7.42
N ASP A 139 -47.54 3.54 8.59
CA ASP A 139 -46.37 4.32 9.04
C ASP A 139 -45.15 3.42 9.20
N ALA A 140 -45.28 2.26 9.85
CA ALA A 140 -44.19 1.29 9.97
C ALA A 140 -43.70 0.80 8.59
N LEU A 141 -44.62 0.60 7.64
CA LEU A 141 -44.28 0.24 6.27
C LEU A 141 -43.49 1.37 5.57
N ARG A 142 -43.93 2.62 5.73
CA ARG A 142 -43.26 3.82 5.20
C ARG A 142 -41.85 3.97 5.76
N THR A 143 -41.69 3.93 7.09
CA THR A 143 -40.38 4.09 7.75
C THR A 143 -39.43 2.94 7.40
N THR A 144 -39.94 1.71 7.28
CA THR A 144 -39.13 0.56 6.86
C THR A 144 -38.68 0.71 5.40
N THR A 145 -39.56 1.18 4.52
CA THR A 145 -39.23 1.44 3.11
C THR A 145 -38.16 2.52 2.97
N GLN A 146 -38.24 3.59 3.76
CA GLN A 146 -37.22 4.64 3.80
C GLN A 146 -35.87 4.10 4.30
N SER A 147 -35.88 3.36 5.40
CA SER A 147 -34.67 2.81 6.01
C SER A 147 -33.97 1.83 5.05
N LEU A 148 -34.74 1.03 4.32
CA LEU A 148 -34.22 0.08 3.35
C LEU A 148 -33.64 0.77 2.11
N ALA A 149 -34.31 1.80 1.59
CA ALA A 149 -33.81 2.60 0.46
C ALA A 149 -32.46 3.26 0.78
N PHE A 150 -32.30 3.77 2.00
CA PHE A 150 -31.04 4.34 2.47
C PHE A 150 -29.96 3.27 2.70
N ALA A 151 -30.34 2.11 3.24
CA ALA A 151 -29.44 0.97 3.39
C ALA A 151 -28.90 0.49 2.02
N GLU A 152 -29.76 0.39 0.99
CA GLU A 152 -29.36 0.05 -0.39
C GLU A 152 -28.27 0.99 -0.91
N SER A 153 -28.50 2.29 -0.81
CA SER A 153 -27.54 3.29 -1.29
C SER A 153 -26.20 3.19 -0.54
N ARG A 154 -26.20 3.08 0.80
CA ARG A 154 -24.95 2.94 1.57
C ARG A 154 -24.20 1.65 1.22
N THR A 155 -24.91 0.54 1.01
CA THR A 155 -24.28 -0.71 0.62
C THR A 155 -23.63 -0.64 -0.76
N ALA A 156 -24.19 0.11 -1.71
CA ALA A 156 -23.60 0.26 -3.04
C ALA A 156 -22.19 0.88 -3.02
N GLY A 157 -21.92 1.83 -2.12
CA GLY A 157 -20.56 2.38 -1.94
C GLY A 157 -19.57 1.36 -1.38
N PHE A 158 -20.04 0.50 -0.46
CA PHE A 158 -19.19 -0.51 0.18
C PHE A 158 -18.73 -1.62 -0.77
N ASP A 159 -19.52 -1.93 -1.81
CA ASP A 159 -19.16 -2.88 -2.87
C ASP A 159 -17.88 -2.45 -3.60
N HIS A 160 -17.77 -1.16 -3.93
CA HIS A 160 -16.59 -0.57 -4.55
C HIS A 160 -15.36 -0.67 -3.64
N ASP A 161 -15.52 -0.36 -2.34
CA ASP A 161 -14.44 -0.42 -1.36
C ASP A 161 -13.91 -1.85 -1.19
N ILE A 162 -14.80 -2.85 -1.14
CA ILE A 162 -14.42 -4.28 -1.05
C ILE A 162 -13.60 -4.69 -2.28
N HIS A 163 -14.04 -4.34 -3.49
CA HIS A 163 -13.32 -4.67 -4.72
C HIS A 163 -11.94 -4.03 -4.76
N GLY A 164 -11.84 -2.74 -4.39
CA GLY A 164 -10.56 -2.03 -4.30
C GLY A 164 -9.60 -2.68 -3.28
N LEU A 165 -10.13 -3.07 -2.11
CA LEU A 165 -9.32 -3.75 -1.10
C LEU A 165 -8.89 -5.16 -1.55
N SER A 166 -9.75 -5.90 -2.25
CA SER A 166 -9.39 -7.21 -2.82
C SER A 166 -8.25 -7.11 -3.86
N GLN A 167 -8.29 -6.08 -4.71
CA GLN A 167 -7.20 -5.81 -5.66
C GLN A 167 -5.90 -5.45 -4.93
N SER A 168 -5.99 -4.61 -3.89
CA SER A 168 -4.84 -4.23 -3.08
C SER A 168 -4.15 -5.44 -2.40
N VAL A 169 -4.93 -6.40 -1.89
CA VAL A 169 -4.39 -7.65 -1.32
C VAL A 169 -3.70 -8.50 -2.40
N GLY A 170 -4.27 -8.57 -3.62
CA GLY A 170 -3.64 -9.25 -4.74
C GLY A 170 -2.31 -8.63 -5.16
N ASP A 171 -2.27 -7.30 -5.27
CA ASP A 171 -1.05 -6.56 -5.59
C ASP A 171 0.02 -6.72 -4.50
N MET A 172 -0.39 -6.76 -3.23
CA MET A 172 0.51 -7.04 -2.11
C MET A 172 1.16 -8.42 -2.25
N ALA A 173 0.38 -9.47 -2.54
CA ALA A 173 0.91 -10.81 -2.72
C ALA A 173 1.95 -10.89 -3.85
N ALA A 174 1.70 -10.21 -4.98
CA ALA A 174 2.66 -10.15 -6.09
C ALA A 174 3.96 -9.44 -5.70
N ARG A 175 3.86 -8.31 -4.97
CA ARG A 175 5.04 -7.58 -4.46
C ARG A 175 5.86 -8.42 -3.50
N LEU A 176 5.21 -9.18 -2.61
CA LEU A 176 5.89 -10.07 -1.67
C LEU A 176 6.64 -11.21 -2.36
N GLN A 177 6.05 -11.80 -3.40
CA GLN A 177 6.73 -12.81 -4.22
C GLN A 177 7.98 -12.24 -4.91
N SER A 178 7.87 -11.04 -5.48
CA SER A 178 9.01 -10.36 -6.09
C SER A 178 10.10 -10.04 -5.05
N ALA A 179 9.72 -9.54 -3.87
CA ALA A 179 10.65 -9.27 -2.77
C ALA A 179 11.39 -10.55 -2.32
N ALA A 180 10.71 -11.70 -2.26
CA ALA A 180 11.33 -12.97 -1.92
C ALA A 180 12.39 -13.39 -2.95
N ILE A 181 12.09 -13.26 -4.25
CA ILE A 181 13.05 -13.55 -5.33
C ILE A 181 14.27 -12.63 -5.24
N HIS A 182 14.06 -11.32 -5.08
CA HIS A 182 15.16 -10.35 -4.97
C HIS A 182 16.02 -10.61 -3.74
N THR A 183 15.42 -10.95 -2.61
CA THR A 183 16.14 -11.29 -1.38
C THR A 183 16.99 -12.55 -1.56
N HIS A 184 16.45 -13.56 -2.24
CA HIS A 184 17.21 -14.78 -2.53
C HIS A 184 18.39 -14.52 -3.49
N THR A 185 18.17 -13.76 -4.57
CA THR A 185 19.27 -13.36 -5.47
C THR A 185 20.35 -12.58 -4.74
N ALA A 186 19.97 -11.64 -3.86
CA ALA A 186 20.92 -10.87 -3.07
C ALA A 186 21.73 -11.74 -2.11
N GLN A 187 21.14 -12.79 -1.52
CA GLN A 187 21.87 -13.77 -0.70
C GLN A 187 22.95 -14.48 -1.50
N THR A 188 22.64 -14.98 -2.70
CA THR A 188 23.63 -15.63 -3.58
C THR A 188 24.76 -14.67 -3.94
N GLN A 189 24.44 -13.41 -4.26
CA GLN A 189 25.46 -12.39 -4.56
C GLN A 189 26.37 -12.09 -3.36
N LEU A 190 25.83 -12.12 -2.14
CA LEU A 190 26.64 -11.94 -0.93
C LEU A 190 27.58 -13.12 -0.69
N ASP A 191 27.17 -14.35 -1.01
CA ASP A 191 28.01 -15.53 -0.90
C ASP A 191 29.13 -15.54 -1.95
N ASP A 192 28.83 -15.13 -3.20
CA ASP A 192 29.85 -14.92 -4.23
C ASP A 192 30.84 -13.82 -3.83
N LEU A 193 30.34 -12.72 -3.25
CA LEU A 193 31.19 -11.64 -2.74
C LEU A 193 32.12 -12.13 -1.62
N ARG A 194 31.65 -12.97 -0.71
CA ARG A 194 32.50 -13.60 0.32
C ARG A 194 33.62 -14.41 -0.30
N ALA A 195 33.28 -15.29 -1.24
CA ALA A 195 34.27 -16.13 -1.91
C ALA A 195 35.35 -15.27 -2.62
N ASN A 196 34.93 -14.18 -3.28
CA ASN A 196 35.86 -13.25 -3.92
C ASN A 196 36.75 -12.50 -2.93
N VAL A 197 36.21 -12.08 -1.77
CA VAL A 197 36.99 -11.44 -0.70
C VAL A 197 38.03 -12.41 -0.14
N ASP A 198 37.67 -13.67 0.09
CA ASP A 198 38.59 -14.69 0.60
C ASP A 198 39.71 -14.99 -0.41
N ALA A 199 39.36 -15.17 -1.70
CA ALA A 199 40.33 -15.38 -2.78
C ALA A 199 41.28 -14.18 -2.95
N THR A 200 40.74 -12.95 -2.84
CA THR A 200 41.56 -11.72 -2.92
C THR A 200 42.48 -11.60 -1.72
N THR A 201 42.01 -11.97 -0.52
CA THR A 201 42.80 -11.98 0.71
C THR A 201 44.00 -12.93 0.59
N GLU A 202 43.79 -14.13 0.03
CA GLU A 202 44.88 -15.07 -0.25
C GLU A 202 45.87 -14.50 -1.27
N SER A 203 45.38 -13.85 -2.33
CA SER A 203 46.23 -13.21 -3.34
C SER A 203 47.10 -12.08 -2.75
N VAL A 204 46.52 -11.27 -1.87
CA VAL A 204 47.25 -10.21 -1.14
C VAL A 204 48.32 -10.83 -0.25
N GLN A 205 48.01 -11.91 0.48
CA GLN A 205 48.98 -12.60 1.33
C GLN A 205 50.16 -13.17 0.52
N ARG A 206 49.89 -13.79 -0.64
CA ARG A 206 50.93 -14.25 -1.57
C ARG A 206 51.77 -13.09 -2.11
N SER A 207 51.13 -11.97 -2.40
CA SER A 207 51.81 -10.77 -2.90
C SER A 207 52.71 -10.13 -1.83
N SER A 208 52.26 -10.09 -0.57
CA SER A 208 53.09 -9.62 0.55
C SER A 208 54.33 -10.49 0.72
N GLN A 209 54.20 -11.82 0.65
CA GLN A 209 55.36 -12.72 0.73
C GLN A 209 56.35 -12.53 -0.43
N ALA A 210 55.84 -12.29 -1.65
CA ALA A 210 56.67 -11.99 -2.80
C ALA A 210 57.43 -10.66 -2.64
N ILE A 211 56.80 -9.65 -2.04
CA ILE A 211 57.46 -8.37 -1.72
C ILE A 211 58.57 -8.56 -0.69
N ASP A 212 58.32 -9.29 0.39
CA ASP A 212 59.33 -9.55 1.42
C ASP A 212 60.56 -10.26 0.81
N THR A 213 60.31 -11.24 -0.07
CA THR A 213 61.36 -11.93 -0.81
C THR A 213 62.14 -10.98 -1.72
N THR A 214 61.43 -10.11 -2.45
CA THR A 214 62.04 -9.15 -3.38
C THR A 214 62.89 -8.11 -2.64
N LEU A 215 62.44 -7.63 -1.47
CA LEU A 215 63.24 -6.74 -0.62
C LEU A 215 64.53 -7.41 -0.13
N GLY A 216 64.47 -8.71 0.18
CA GLY A 216 65.65 -9.52 0.47
C GLY A 216 66.64 -9.53 -0.70
N GLU A 217 66.18 -9.83 -1.91
CA GLU A 217 67.01 -9.83 -3.12
C GLU A 217 67.63 -8.45 -3.41
N VAL A 218 66.86 -7.37 -3.22
CA VAL A 218 67.35 -5.98 -3.35
C VAL A 218 68.49 -5.71 -2.36
N ALA A 219 68.36 -6.16 -1.12
CA ALA A 219 69.42 -6.02 -0.11
C ALA A 219 70.67 -6.84 -0.46
N ASP A 220 70.49 -8.02 -1.06
CA ASP A 220 71.58 -8.90 -1.50
C ASP A 220 72.35 -8.27 -2.67
N VAL A 221 71.65 -7.72 -3.66
CA VAL A 221 72.26 -7.00 -4.78
C VAL A 221 73.01 -5.76 -4.29
N SER A 222 72.45 -4.99 -3.35
CA SER A 222 73.15 -3.85 -2.73
C SER A 222 74.46 -4.28 -2.07
N ARG A 223 74.47 -5.38 -1.30
CA ARG A 223 75.69 -5.92 -0.70
C ARG A 223 76.70 -6.41 -1.75
N PHE A 224 76.23 -7.02 -2.82
CA PHE A 224 77.09 -7.47 -3.92
C PHE A 224 77.79 -6.29 -4.62
N ILE A 225 77.06 -5.21 -4.87
CA ILE A 225 77.62 -3.99 -5.46
C ILE A 225 78.67 -3.38 -4.53
N ALA A 226 78.37 -3.21 -3.24
CA ALA A 226 79.33 -2.66 -2.27
C ALA A 226 80.62 -3.49 -2.14
N ASN A 227 80.50 -4.83 -2.15
CA ASN A 227 81.67 -5.71 -2.13
C ASN A 227 82.50 -5.58 -3.42
N THR A 228 81.83 -5.49 -4.57
CA THR A 228 82.50 -5.36 -5.86
C THR A 228 83.20 -4.00 -5.97
N GLU A 229 82.65 -2.93 -5.38
CA GLU A 229 83.27 -1.61 -5.33
C GLU A 229 84.56 -1.66 -4.50
N THR A 230 84.51 -2.33 -3.34
CA THR A 230 85.70 -2.56 -2.50
C THR A 230 86.81 -3.31 -3.25
N LYS A 231 86.44 -4.35 -4.01
CA LYS A 231 87.40 -5.11 -4.84
C LYS A 231 87.98 -4.26 -5.96
N LEU A 232 87.16 -3.42 -6.59
CA LEU A 232 87.60 -2.51 -7.64
C LEU A 232 88.60 -1.47 -7.11
N THR A 233 88.36 -0.92 -5.91
CA THR A 233 89.35 -0.05 -5.24
C THR A 233 90.69 -0.75 -5.05
N GLY A 234 90.67 -1.99 -4.53
CA GLY A 234 91.91 -2.77 -4.38
C GLY A 234 92.60 -3.07 -5.71
N PHE A 235 91.86 -3.31 -6.79
CA PHE A 235 92.41 -3.50 -8.13
C PHE A 235 93.09 -2.22 -8.65
N VAL A 236 92.45 -1.06 -8.49
CA VAL A 236 93.02 0.24 -8.89
C VAL A 236 94.32 0.53 -8.14
N ASP A 237 94.39 0.21 -6.85
CA ASP A 237 95.61 0.38 -6.05
C ASP A 237 96.73 -0.59 -6.46
N ALA A 238 96.38 -1.81 -6.87
CA ALA A 238 97.33 -2.75 -7.45
C ALA A 238 97.89 -2.24 -8.79
N VAL A 239 97.03 -1.71 -9.68
CA VAL A 239 97.46 -1.10 -10.96
C VAL A 239 98.40 0.08 -10.71
N ARG A 240 98.08 0.96 -9.75
CA ARG A 240 98.98 2.06 -9.33
C ARG A 240 100.35 1.56 -8.85
N SER A 241 100.38 0.45 -8.12
CA SER A 241 101.62 -0.16 -7.67
C SER A 241 102.46 -0.70 -8.84
N VAL A 242 101.81 -1.30 -9.84
CA VAL A 242 102.48 -1.76 -11.08
C VAL A 242 103.06 -0.58 -11.86
N GLU A 243 102.34 0.53 -11.98
CA GLU A 243 102.85 1.74 -12.63
C GLU A 243 104.10 2.28 -11.94
N ALA A 244 104.09 2.37 -10.61
CA ALA A 244 105.24 2.84 -9.84
C ALA A 244 106.48 1.95 -10.04
N LEU A 245 106.30 0.63 -10.04
CA LEU A 245 107.37 -0.34 -10.33
C LEU A 245 107.87 -0.20 -11.78
N THR A 246 106.96 -0.05 -12.74
CA THR A 246 107.28 0.07 -14.16
C THR A 246 108.05 1.35 -14.47
N ALA A 247 107.68 2.47 -13.82
CA ALA A 247 108.42 3.72 -13.87
C ALA A 247 109.86 3.56 -13.36
N GLY A 248 110.03 2.86 -12.23
CA GLY A 248 111.37 2.54 -11.69
C GLY A 248 112.21 1.67 -12.64
N ILE A 249 111.61 0.67 -13.29
CA ILE A 249 112.32 -0.16 -14.29
C ILE A 249 112.70 0.68 -15.52
N SER A 250 111.82 1.57 -15.98
CA SER A 250 112.08 2.48 -17.09
C SER A 250 113.26 3.41 -16.77
N GLU A 251 113.32 3.92 -15.54
CA GLU A 251 114.46 4.71 -15.05
C GLU A 251 115.77 3.90 -15.06
N ILE A 252 115.76 2.67 -14.52
CA ILE A 252 116.92 1.77 -14.54
C ILE A 252 117.37 1.47 -15.98
N ALA A 253 116.42 1.23 -16.89
CA ALA A 253 116.71 0.97 -18.29
C ALA A 253 117.36 2.20 -18.96
N SER A 254 116.86 3.40 -18.67
CA SER A 254 117.45 4.66 -19.16
C SER A 254 118.89 4.87 -18.64
N GLN A 255 119.09 4.68 -17.33
CA GLN A 255 120.42 4.75 -16.69
C GLN A 255 121.38 3.70 -17.27
N THR A 256 120.92 2.47 -17.47
CA THR A 256 121.71 1.38 -18.05
C THR A 256 122.08 1.67 -19.51
N ASN A 257 121.16 2.25 -20.29
CA ASN A 257 121.43 2.68 -21.66
C ASN A 257 122.49 3.79 -21.71
N LEU A 258 122.47 4.74 -20.78
CA LEU A 258 123.50 5.78 -20.65
C LEU A 258 124.85 5.23 -20.20
N LEU A 259 124.87 4.31 -19.24
CA LEU A 259 126.08 3.61 -18.79
C LEU A 259 126.72 2.81 -19.93
N ALA A 260 125.91 2.06 -20.68
CA ALA A 260 126.35 1.27 -21.82
C ALA A 260 126.86 2.15 -22.97
N LEU A 261 126.24 3.31 -23.20
CA LEU A 261 126.73 4.30 -24.15
C LEU A 261 128.12 4.82 -23.75
N ASN A 262 128.31 5.18 -22.47
CA ASN A 262 129.62 5.62 -21.96
C ASN A 262 130.67 4.51 -22.09
N ALA A 263 130.31 3.26 -21.81
CA ALA A 263 131.19 2.10 -21.98
C ALA A 263 131.57 1.84 -23.45
N ALA A 264 130.62 2.00 -24.38
CA ALA A 264 130.87 1.86 -25.82
C ALA A 264 131.83 2.95 -26.34
N ILE A 265 131.69 4.19 -25.85
CA ILE A 265 132.60 5.31 -26.16
C ILE A 265 134.02 5.00 -25.66
N GLU A 266 134.16 4.53 -24.43
CA GLU A 266 135.48 4.23 -23.85
C GLU A 266 136.12 2.98 -24.50
N ALA A 267 135.32 1.98 -24.87
CA ALA A 267 135.78 0.82 -25.64
C ALA A 267 136.27 1.21 -27.04
N ALA A 268 135.60 2.15 -27.72
CA ALA A 268 136.08 2.71 -28.98
C ALA A 268 137.39 3.50 -28.80
N ARG A 269 137.55 4.17 -27.66
CA ARG A 269 138.75 4.95 -27.31
C ARG A 269 140.00 4.08 -27.05
N ALA A 270 139.79 2.86 -26.55
CA ALA A 270 140.86 1.88 -26.31
C ALA A 270 141.37 1.15 -27.57
N GLY A 271 140.81 1.43 -28.76
CA GLY A 271 141.28 0.88 -30.04
C GLY A 271 141.14 -0.65 -30.13
N GLU A 272 142.18 -1.34 -30.63
CA GLU A 272 142.16 -2.81 -30.81
C GLU A 272 141.99 -3.58 -29.48
N HIS A 273 142.42 -3.02 -28.35
CA HIS A 273 142.27 -3.65 -27.03
C HIS A 273 140.83 -3.57 -26.47
N GLY A 274 139.99 -2.66 -27.00
CA GLY A 274 138.61 -2.42 -26.56
C GLY A 274 137.54 -3.17 -27.34
N ARG A 275 137.89 -3.88 -28.43
CA ARG A 275 136.94 -4.52 -29.35
C ARG A 275 135.92 -5.45 -28.68
N GLY A 276 136.36 -6.29 -27.75
CA GLY A 276 135.47 -7.19 -27.01
C GLY A 276 134.50 -6.46 -26.07
N PHE A 277 134.96 -5.37 -25.45
CA PHE A 277 134.12 -4.52 -24.59
C PHE A 277 133.10 -3.71 -25.39
N ALA A 278 133.43 -3.27 -26.60
CA ALA A 278 132.51 -2.55 -27.48
C ALA A 278 131.28 -3.41 -27.84
N VAL A 279 131.50 -4.69 -28.18
CA VAL A 279 130.41 -5.63 -28.49
C VAL A 279 129.48 -5.85 -27.28
N VAL A 280 130.06 -6.03 -26.09
CA VAL A 280 129.28 -6.18 -24.86
C VAL A 280 128.50 -4.91 -24.53
N ALA A 281 129.11 -3.72 -24.67
CA ALA A 281 128.46 -2.45 -24.41
C ALA A 281 127.28 -2.21 -25.37
N ASP A 282 127.41 -2.53 -26.66
CA ASP A 282 126.31 -2.44 -27.62
C ASP A 282 125.17 -3.42 -27.31
N GLU A 283 125.48 -4.64 -26.85
CA GLU A 283 124.46 -5.62 -26.46
C GLU A 283 123.70 -5.17 -25.19
N VAL A 284 124.40 -4.67 -24.17
CA VAL A 284 123.79 -4.10 -22.95
C VAL A 284 122.91 -2.89 -23.31
N ARG A 285 123.37 -2.02 -24.21
CA ARG A 285 122.60 -0.87 -24.70
C ARG A 285 121.34 -1.31 -25.46
N ASN A 286 121.44 -2.36 -26.27
CA ASN A 286 120.28 -2.92 -26.96
C ASN A 286 119.26 -3.51 -25.98
N LEU A 287 119.72 -4.25 -24.96
CA LEU A 287 118.89 -4.80 -23.90
C LEU A 287 118.19 -3.71 -23.09
N ALA A 288 118.89 -2.61 -22.80
CA ALA A 288 118.34 -1.46 -22.10
C ALA A 288 117.24 -0.76 -22.92
N ARG A 289 117.45 -0.52 -24.23
CA ARG A 289 116.40 0.02 -25.12
C ARG A 289 115.21 -0.92 -25.25
N LYS A 290 115.44 -2.24 -25.32
CA LYS A 290 114.38 -3.23 -25.37
C LYS A 290 113.56 -3.23 -24.07
N THR A 291 114.22 -3.07 -22.93
CA THR A 291 113.56 -2.95 -21.61
C THR A 291 112.70 -1.68 -21.55
N ALA A 292 113.24 -0.53 -21.96
CA ALA A 292 112.50 0.74 -21.99
C ALA A 292 111.23 0.67 -22.86
N ARG A 293 111.30 -0.02 -24.00
CA ARG A 293 110.13 -0.24 -24.87
C ARG A 293 109.08 -1.12 -24.19
N ILE A 294 109.49 -2.23 -23.58
CA ILE A 294 108.57 -3.13 -22.86
C ILE A 294 107.90 -2.39 -21.70
N THR A 295 108.64 -1.58 -20.94
CA THR A 295 108.05 -0.78 -19.85
C THR A 295 107.06 0.25 -20.36
N HIS A 296 107.29 0.84 -21.53
CA HIS A 296 106.33 1.76 -22.14
C HIS A 296 105.03 1.05 -22.58
N GLU A 297 105.15 -0.13 -23.19
CA GLU A 297 103.98 -0.96 -23.53
C GLU A 297 103.18 -1.36 -22.26
N ILE A 298 103.86 -1.65 -21.14
CA ILE A 298 103.21 -1.91 -19.85
C ILE A 298 102.51 -0.65 -19.31
N GLU A 299 103.14 0.52 -19.41
CA GLU A 299 102.58 1.80 -18.98
C GLU A 299 101.27 2.12 -19.72
N GLU A 300 101.24 1.98 -21.05
CA GLU A 300 100.02 2.14 -21.86
C GLU A 300 98.92 1.17 -21.44
N LEU A 301 99.27 -0.10 -21.17
CA LEU A 301 98.32 -1.10 -20.70
C LEU A 301 97.75 -0.74 -19.31
N THR A 302 98.59 -0.30 -18.38
CA THR A 302 98.13 0.11 -17.05
C THR A 302 97.24 1.34 -17.07
N HIS A 303 97.53 2.31 -17.96
CA HIS A 303 96.65 3.45 -18.21
C HIS A 303 95.27 3.00 -18.71
N SER A 304 95.24 2.12 -19.71
CA SER A 304 93.99 1.54 -20.22
C SER A 304 93.20 0.80 -19.13
N LEU A 305 93.87 0.01 -18.29
CA LEU A 305 93.23 -0.68 -17.16
C LEU A 305 92.65 0.28 -16.12
N ARG A 306 93.33 1.40 -15.85
CA ARG A 306 92.82 2.46 -14.97
C ARG A 306 91.56 3.10 -15.52
N ASP A 307 91.58 3.48 -16.80
CA ASP A 307 90.42 4.12 -17.44
C ASP A 307 89.21 3.18 -17.46
N GLN A 308 89.42 1.91 -17.82
CA GLN A 308 88.38 0.87 -17.74
C GLN A 308 87.85 0.69 -16.30
N SER A 309 88.73 0.75 -15.30
CA SER A 309 88.31 0.65 -13.89
C SER A 309 87.49 1.85 -13.45
N ALA A 310 87.83 3.06 -13.91
CA ALA A 310 87.05 4.27 -13.65
C ALA A 310 85.64 4.15 -14.24
N ASP A 311 85.54 3.69 -15.49
CA ASP A 311 84.25 3.43 -16.14
C ASP A 311 83.40 2.42 -15.37
N VAL A 312 83.99 1.30 -14.94
CA VAL A 312 83.30 0.32 -14.08
C VAL A 312 82.80 1.00 -12.81
N GLY A 313 83.63 1.80 -12.13
CA GLY A 313 83.25 2.54 -10.92
C GLY A 313 82.04 3.45 -11.12
N THR A 314 81.98 4.19 -12.24
CA THR A 314 80.79 5.00 -12.57
C THR A 314 79.55 4.13 -12.79
N GLY A 315 79.70 2.97 -13.44
CA GLY A 315 78.63 1.99 -13.64
C GLY A 315 78.11 1.41 -12.31
N MET A 316 79.00 1.18 -11.35
CA MET A 316 78.64 0.72 -10.01
C MET A 316 77.85 1.77 -9.23
N SER A 317 78.30 3.03 -9.23
CA SER A 317 77.59 4.14 -8.59
C SER A 317 76.18 4.31 -9.15
N ARG A 318 76.03 4.23 -10.48
CA ARG A 318 74.69 4.24 -11.12
C ARG A 318 73.85 3.02 -10.71
N SER A 319 74.47 1.86 -10.53
CA SER A 319 73.78 0.64 -10.10
C SER A 319 73.23 0.77 -8.68
N VAL A 320 73.99 1.34 -7.73
CA VAL A 320 73.50 1.65 -6.37
C VAL A 320 72.22 2.49 -6.43
N GLN A 321 72.26 3.61 -7.15
CA GLN A 321 71.08 4.49 -7.27
C GLN A 321 69.86 3.79 -7.90
N ARG A 322 70.08 2.86 -8.84
CA ARG A 322 68.98 2.08 -9.44
C ARG A 322 68.39 1.10 -8.44
N VAL A 323 69.22 0.42 -7.65
CA VAL A 323 68.76 -0.54 -6.64
C VAL A 323 68.01 0.16 -5.51
N GLU A 324 68.48 1.32 -5.05
CA GLU A 324 67.74 2.14 -4.07
C GLU A 324 66.36 2.55 -4.59
N ARG A 325 66.26 3.00 -5.85
CA ARG A 325 64.97 3.31 -6.47
C ARG A 325 64.06 2.09 -6.56
N VAL A 326 64.59 0.92 -6.91
CA VAL A 326 63.81 -0.32 -6.95
C VAL A 326 63.30 -0.67 -5.56
N GLY A 327 64.15 -0.57 -4.52
CA GLY A 327 63.74 -0.81 -3.13
C GLY A 327 62.62 0.12 -2.67
N ALA A 328 62.69 1.41 -3.01
CA ALA A 328 61.64 2.38 -2.72
C ALA A 328 60.32 2.04 -3.42
N LEU A 329 60.38 1.65 -4.70
CA LEU A 329 59.17 1.23 -5.45
C LEU A 329 58.53 -0.02 -4.85
N VAL A 330 59.34 -1.02 -4.47
CA VAL A 330 58.84 -2.26 -3.85
C VAL A 330 58.19 -1.97 -2.48
N THR A 331 58.79 -1.07 -1.70
CA THR A 331 58.22 -0.62 -0.42
C THR A 331 56.86 0.04 -0.62
N ASN A 332 56.73 0.94 -1.59
CA ASN A 332 55.46 1.57 -1.93
C ASN A 332 54.38 0.55 -2.35
N ILE A 333 54.75 -0.49 -3.11
CA ILE A 333 53.81 -1.57 -3.44
C ILE A 333 53.36 -2.29 -2.16
N GLY A 334 54.27 -2.52 -1.21
CA GLY A 334 53.96 -3.09 0.10
C GLY A 334 52.92 -2.28 0.86
N ASP A 335 53.08 -0.96 0.91
CA ASP A 335 52.12 -0.05 1.56
C ASP A 335 50.74 -0.13 0.88
N THR A 336 50.69 -0.08 -0.46
CA THR A 336 49.41 -0.18 -1.19
C THR A 336 48.70 -1.53 -0.96
N LEU A 337 49.43 -2.62 -0.80
CA LEU A 337 48.85 -3.91 -0.42
C LEU A 337 48.31 -3.91 1.01
N GLY A 338 48.95 -3.17 1.93
CA GLY A 338 48.44 -2.93 3.27
C GLY A 338 47.09 -2.20 3.27
N ASP A 339 46.95 -1.20 2.40
CA ASP A 339 45.67 -0.50 2.19
C ASP A 339 44.59 -1.43 1.62
N VAL A 340 44.93 -2.24 0.62
CA VAL A 340 44.01 -3.24 0.05
C VAL A 340 43.57 -4.24 1.12
N LYS A 341 44.48 -4.73 1.96
CA LYS A 341 44.16 -5.63 3.08
C LYS A 341 43.16 -4.99 4.06
N THR A 342 43.36 -3.72 4.39
CA THR A 342 42.45 -2.96 5.26
C THR A 342 41.07 -2.81 4.61
N MET A 343 41.03 -2.51 3.31
CA MET A 343 39.78 -2.41 2.55
C MET A 343 39.02 -3.74 2.53
N LEU A 344 39.71 -4.86 2.28
CA LEU A 344 39.11 -6.20 2.34
C LEU A 344 38.50 -6.51 3.71
N GLY A 345 39.14 -6.10 4.79
CA GLY A 345 38.59 -6.21 6.15
C GLY A 345 37.27 -5.44 6.34
N LYS A 346 37.18 -4.22 5.77
CA LYS A 346 35.94 -3.43 5.76
C LYS A 346 34.85 -4.11 4.94
N VAL A 347 35.17 -4.56 3.72
CA VAL A 347 34.23 -5.29 2.86
C VAL A 347 33.69 -6.52 3.58
N ARG A 348 34.55 -7.32 4.24
CA ARG A 348 34.12 -8.49 5.02
C ARG A 348 33.11 -8.14 6.11
N THR A 349 33.32 -7.02 6.80
CA THR A 349 32.42 -6.53 7.85
C THR A 349 31.05 -6.16 7.28
N VAL A 350 31.05 -5.36 6.20
CA VAL A 350 29.81 -4.97 5.50
C VAL A 350 29.05 -6.18 4.96
N THR A 351 29.73 -7.14 4.35
CA THR A 351 29.11 -8.37 3.84
C THR A 351 28.48 -9.21 4.96
N ALA A 352 29.10 -9.25 6.14
CA ALA A 352 28.54 -9.91 7.31
C ALA A 352 27.26 -9.23 7.81
N GLU A 353 27.27 -7.89 7.93
CA GLU A 353 26.10 -7.09 8.31
C GLU A 353 24.95 -7.23 7.31
N GLN A 354 25.24 -7.12 6.00
CA GLN A 354 24.25 -7.29 4.94
C GLN A 354 23.60 -8.68 4.96
N THR A 355 24.36 -9.72 5.31
CA THR A 355 23.77 -11.06 5.45
C THR A 355 22.84 -11.16 6.65
N GLY A 356 23.15 -10.47 7.75
CA GLY A 356 22.23 -10.34 8.88
C GLY A 356 20.91 -9.68 8.45
N LEU A 357 21.00 -8.54 7.76
CA LEU A 357 19.85 -7.82 7.22
C LEU A 357 19.04 -8.67 6.24
N MET A 358 19.69 -9.43 5.36
CA MET A 358 19.00 -10.32 4.43
C MET A 358 18.20 -11.41 5.14
N ARG A 359 18.70 -11.97 6.25
CA ARG A 359 17.92 -12.93 7.04
C ARG A 359 16.69 -12.29 7.68
N GLN A 360 16.80 -11.04 8.13
CA GLN A 360 15.66 -10.30 8.66
C GLN A 360 14.63 -10.01 7.58
N LEU A 361 15.05 -9.57 6.40
CA LEU A 361 14.18 -9.35 5.24
C LEU A 361 13.41 -10.61 4.84
N VAL A 362 14.06 -11.79 4.83
CA VAL A 362 13.35 -13.06 4.58
C VAL A 362 12.28 -13.30 5.64
N SER A 363 12.60 -13.13 6.92
CA SER A 363 11.64 -13.33 8.00
C SER A 363 10.45 -12.36 7.92
N ASP A 364 10.71 -11.10 7.57
CA ASP A 364 9.67 -10.09 7.44
C ASP A 364 8.80 -10.34 6.20
N ALA A 365 9.40 -10.77 5.08
CA ALA A 365 8.66 -11.19 3.89
C ALA A 365 7.76 -12.39 4.16
N ASP A 366 8.22 -13.38 4.93
CA ASP A 366 7.41 -14.52 5.35
C ASP A 366 6.24 -14.11 6.24
N ARG A 367 6.45 -13.18 7.19
CA ARG A 367 5.37 -12.64 8.02
C ARG A 367 4.33 -11.88 7.18
N GLN A 368 4.78 -10.99 6.29
CA GLN A 368 3.88 -10.25 5.41
C GLN A 368 3.11 -11.17 4.45
N ARG A 369 3.72 -12.28 4.00
CA ARG A 369 3.03 -13.29 3.18
C ARG A 369 1.87 -13.94 3.96
N LEU A 370 2.11 -14.32 5.22
CA LEU A 370 1.06 -14.88 6.08
C LEU A 370 -0.05 -13.85 6.33
N ASP A 371 0.28 -12.59 6.56
CA ASP A 371 -0.70 -11.51 6.76
C ASP A 371 -1.53 -11.26 5.49
N ALA A 372 -0.90 -11.33 4.31
CA ALA A 372 -1.59 -11.21 3.03
C ALA A 372 -2.54 -12.40 2.78
N GLU A 373 -2.12 -13.63 3.11
CA GLU A 373 -2.97 -14.82 3.03
C GLU A 373 -4.18 -14.73 3.97
N GLN A 374 -3.97 -14.26 5.20
CA GLN A 374 -5.06 -14.03 6.15
C GLN A 374 -6.02 -12.92 5.65
N SER A 375 -5.47 -11.83 5.12
CA SER A 375 -6.26 -10.73 4.56
C SER A 375 -7.10 -11.20 3.37
N ALA A 376 -6.55 -12.03 2.49
CA ALA A 376 -7.27 -12.64 1.37
C ALA A 376 -8.41 -13.55 1.85
N ALA A 377 -8.17 -14.36 2.89
CA ALA A 377 -9.20 -15.22 3.48
C ALA A 377 -10.33 -14.41 4.11
N LEU A 378 -10.00 -13.36 4.89
CA LEU A 378 -10.98 -12.45 5.47
C LEU A 378 -11.78 -11.71 4.39
N MET A 379 -11.12 -11.27 3.32
CA MET A 379 -11.77 -10.63 2.18
C MET A 379 -12.82 -11.53 1.55
N LYS A 380 -12.50 -12.81 1.31
CA LYS A 380 -13.44 -13.78 0.75
C LYS A 380 -14.69 -13.95 1.63
N VAL A 381 -14.51 -13.97 2.95
CA VAL A 381 -15.63 -14.04 3.91
C VAL A 381 -16.46 -12.75 3.88
N LEU A 382 -15.80 -11.59 3.82
CA LEU A 382 -16.47 -10.29 3.77
C LEU A 382 -17.32 -10.14 2.50
N VAL A 383 -16.77 -10.48 1.34
CA VAL A 383 -17.49 -10.52 0.05
C VAL A 383 -18.73 -11.39 0.17
N GLY A 384 -18.59 -12.63 0.65
CA GLY A 384 -19.74 -13.54 0.79
C GLY A 384 -20.81 -13.05 1.77
N ARG A 385 -20.42 -12.41 2.88
CA ARG A 385 -21.37 -11.80 3.82
C ARG A 385 -22.09 -10.60 3.20
N PHE A 386 -21.36 -9.79 2.44
CA PHE A 386 -21.91 -8.64 1.76
C PHE A 386 -22.92 -9.04 0.68
N GLU A 387 -22.60 -10.05 -0.14
CA GLU A 387 -23.54 -10.62 -1.12
C GLU A 387 -24.83 -11.12 -0.46
N ALA A 388 -24.72 -11.83 0.68
CA ALA A 388 -25.88 -12.31 1.43
C ALA A 388 -26.74 -11.16 1.97
N MET A 389 -26.11 -10.08 2.48
CA MET A 389 -26.82 -8.88 2.92
C MET A 389 -27.56 -8.20 1.76
N MET A 390 -26.90 -8.07 0.60
CA MET A 390 -27.53 -7.50 -0.60
C MET A 390 -28.73 -8.32 -1.07
N GLN A 391 -28.67 -9.65 -0.98
CA GLN A 391 -29.82 -10.51 -1.28
C GLN A 391 -30.98 -10.27 -0.32
N LEU A 392 -30.70 -10.15 0.99
CA LEU A 392 -31.73 -9.88 2.00
C LEU A 392 -32.41 -8.52 1.77
N ILE A 393 -31.63 -7.50 1.42
CA ILE A 393 -32.13 -6.17 1.12
C ILE A 393 -33.07 -6.21 -0.10
N ARG A 394 -32.65 -6.85 -1.19
CA ARG A 394 -33.48 -7.03 -2.41
C ARG A 394 -34.78 -7.79 -2.10
N ALA A 395 -34.71 -8.86 -1.31
CA ALA A 395 -35.89 -9.63 -0.91
C ALA A 395 -36.85 -8.81 -0.05
N SER A 396 -36.34 -8.07 0.92
CA SER A 396 -37.13 -7.18 1.79
C SER A 396 -37.83 -6.09 0.99
N ARG A 397 -37.14 -5.53 -0.02
CA ARG A 397 -37.69 -4.51 -0.90
C ARG A 397 -38.90 -5.01 -1.69
N GLU A 398 -38.84 -6.23 -2.23
CA GLU A 398 -39.99 -6.79 -2.95
C GLU A 398 -41.16 -7.14 -2.04
N GLN A 399 -40.90 -7.57 -0.81
CA GLN A 399 -41.96 -7.76 0.19
C GLN A 399 -42.64 -6.43 0.55
N LEU A 400 -41.86 -5.36 0.79
CA LEU A 400 -42.40 -4.03 1.09
C LEU A 400 -43.21 -3.48 -0.09
N LYS A 401 -42.72 -3.59 -1.32
CA LYS A 401 -43.45 -3.17 -2.52
C LYS A 401 -44.81 -3.85 -2.64
N THR A 402 -44.86 -5.15 -2.35
CA THR A 402 -46.11 -5.92 -2.34
C THR A 402 -47.06 -5.42 -1.26
N GLY A 403 -46.55 -5.16 -0.05
CA GLY A 403 -47.31 -4.57 1.06
C GLY A 403 -47.85 -3.17 0.74
N VAL A 404 -47.02 -2.30 0.19
CA VAL A 404 -47.40 -0.92 -0.22
C VAL A 404 -48.51 -0.97 -1.27
N THR A 405 -48.42 -1.87 -2.25
CA THR A 405 -49.44 -2.05 -3.30
C THR A 405 -50.76 -2.62 -2.76
N ALA A 406 -50.71 -3.46 -1.72
CA ALA A 406 -51.91 -3.98 -1.08
C ALA A 406 -52.64 -2.88 -0.29
N VAL A 407 -51.89 -2.09 0.47
CA VAL A 407 -52.41 -0.98 1.28
C VAL A 407 -52.89 0.20 0.41
N SER A 408 -52.27 0.45 -0.75
CA SER A 408 -52.63 1.57 -1.63
C SER A 408 -54.06 1.53 -2.17
N LYS A 409 -54.75 0.40 -2.02
CA LYS A 409 -56.15 0.22 -2.42
C LYS A 409 -57.15 0.73 -1.38
N TRP A 410 -56.69 1.08 -0.17
CA TRP A 410 -57.55 1.61 0.89
C TRP A 410 -57.90 3.09 0.61
N PRO A 411 -59.18 3.44 0.46
CA PRO A 411 -59.62 4.78 0.08
C PRO A 411 -59.67 5.72 1.31
N ASP A 412 -58.53 5.92 1.97
CA ASP A 412 -58.34 6.84 3.09
C ASP A 412 -57.23 7.84 2.75
N THR A 413 -57.47 9.13 3.01
CA THR A 413 -56.53 10.22 2.68
C THR A 413 -55.22 10.10 3.47
N ALA A 414 -55.29 9.71 4.75
CA ALA A 414 -54.13 9.55 5.61
C ALA A 414 -53.27 8.34 5.21
N VAL A 415 -53.89 7.27 4.75
CA VAL A 415 -53.22 6.10 4.15
C VAL A 415 -52.57 6.47 2.82
N THR A 416 -53.29 7.20 1.96
CA THR A 416 -52.79 7.57 0.62
C THR A 416 -51.53 8.43 0.69
N LEU A 417 -51.49 9.41 1.61
CA LEU A 417 -50.28 10.22 1.83
C LEU A 417 -49.08 9.38 2.31
N ARG A 418 -49.29 8.46 3.24
CA ARG A 418 -48.22 7.57 3.76
C ARG A 418 -47.69 6.61 2.70
N VAL A 419 -48.60 5.99 1.94
CA VAL A 419 -48.26 5.12 0.80
C VAL A 419 -47.50 5.91 -0.27
N SER A 420 -47.93 7.14 -0.56
CA SER A 420 -47.25 8.01 -1.52
C SER A 420 -45.81 8.30 -1.11
N LEU A 421 -45.56 8.61 0.16
CA LEU A 421 -44.21 8.77 0.70
C LEU A 421 -43.39 7.47 0.63
N ALA A 422 -43.99 6.32 0.96
CA ALA A 422 -43.30 5.03 0.86
C ALA A 422 -42.86 4.72 -0.58
N MET A 423 -43.75 4.89 -1.55
CA MET A 423 -43.44 4.70 -2.98
C MET A 423 -42.36 5.69 -3.45
N HIS A 424 -42.42 6.93 -2.96
CA HIS A 424 -41.45 7.96 -3.27
C HIS A 424 -40.04 7.60 -2.74
N TYR A 425 -39.91 7.17 -1.47
CA TYR A 425 -38.63 6.71 -0.93
C TYR A 425 -38.06 5.53 -1.71
N GLN A 426 -38.91 4.57 -2.06
CA GLN A 426 -38.51 3.42 -2.87
C GLN A 426 -37.98 3.85 -4.26
N TRP A 427 -38.61 4.83 -4.89
CA TRP A 427 -38.21 5.33 -6.21
C TRP A 427 -36.92 6.14 -6.15
N ILE A 428 -36.78 7.05 -5.18
CA ILE A 428 -35.55 7.84 -5.00
C ILE A 428 -34.37 6.95 -4.61
N GLY A 429 -34.56 5.99 -3.69
CA GLY A 429 -33.49 5.07 -3.29
C GLY A 429 -32.92 4.27 -4.47
N GLN A 430 -33.79 3.83 -5.39
CA GLN A 430 -33.38 3.18 -6.64
C GLN A 430 -32.51 4.08 -7.50
N LEU A 431 -32.94 5.33 -7.66
CA LEU A 431 -32.28 6.27 -8.55
C LEU A 431 -30.91 6.72 -8.00
N LEU A 432 -30.83 6.97 -6.69
CA LEU A 432 -29.57 7.30 -6.01
C LEU A 432 -28.60 6.11 -6.03
N THR A 433 -29.09 4.89 -5.81
CA THR A 433 -28.28 3.67 -5.92
C THR A 433 -27.71 3.50 -7.32
N ALA A 434 -28.53 3.73 -8.36
CA ALA A 434 -28.08 3.67 -9.74
C ALA A 434 -27.07 4.77 -10.08
N ALA A 435 -27.26 5.98 -9.56
CA ALA A 435 -26.31 7.08 -9.71
C ALA A 435 -24.93 6.72 -9.13
N GLN A 436 -24.90 6.07 -7.97
CA GLN A 436 -23.66 5.61 -7.33
C GLN A 436 -22.98 4.49 -8.12
N LYS A 437 -23.76 3.55 -8.65
CA LYS A 437 -23.24 2.41 -9.44
C LYS A 437 -22.93 2.75 -10.90
N GLN A 438 -23.34 3.93 -11.37
CA GLN A 438 -23.39 4.28 -12.79
C GLN A 438 -24.10 3.21 -13.64
N GLU A 439 -25.13 2.59 -13.06
CA GLU A 439 -25.86 1.51 -13.71
C GLU A 439 -27.03 2.10 -14.49
N LYS A 440 -27.11 1.80 -15.79
CA LYS A 440 -28.19 2.31 -16.65
C LYS A 440 -29.53 1.78 -16.16
N VAL A 441 -30.39 2.69 -15.71
CA VAL A 441 -31.74 2.33 -15.27
C VAL A 441 -32.72 2.46 -16.42
N ASP A 442 -33.42 1.37 -16.72
CA ASP A 442 -34.63 1.42 -17.53
C ASP A 442 -35.84 1.69 -16.62
N MET A 443 -35.96 2.95 -16.20
CA MET A 443 -37.04 3.42 -15.34
C MET A 443 -37.97 4.34 -16.13
N ASP A 444 -39.24 3.95 -16.23
CA ASP A 444 -40.29 4.84 -16.71
C ASP A 444 -40.57 5.89 -15.64
N VAL A 445 -39.95 7.06 -15.78
CA VAL A 445 -40.22 8.20 -14.90
C VAL A 445 -41.51 8.85 -15.35
N SER A 446 -42.63 8.26 -14.92
CA SER A 446 -43.96 8.83 -15.10
C SER A 446 -43.96 10.32 -14.75
N ASN A 447 -44.68 11.12 -15.55
CA ASN A 447 -44.89 12.54 -15.27
C ASN A 447 -45.46 12.73 -13.84
N PHE A 448 -45.19 13.86 -13.20
CA PHE A 448 -45.71 14.19 -11.86
C PHE A 448 -47.26 14.12 -11.79
N HIS A 449 -47.97 14.22 -12.91
CA HIS A 449 -49.42 13.95 -12.98
C HIS A 449 -49.78 12.45 -13.01
N GLY A 450 -48.93 11.61 -13.62
CA GLY A 450 -49.21 10.20 -13.88
C GLY A 450 -48.85 9.25 -12.73
N CYS A 451 -48.04 9.71 -11.76
CA CYS A 451 -47.65 8.93 -10.59
C CYS A 451 -48.84 8.73 -9.62
N PHE A 452 -48.72 7.78 -8.69
CA PHE A 452 -49.77 7.45 -7.71
C PHE A 452 -50.21 8.69 -6.91
N PHE A 453 -49.24 9.44 -6.38
CA PHE A 453 -49.49 10.68 -5.65
C PHE A 453 -50.13 11.75 -6.56
N GLY A 454 -49.64 11.93 -7.79
CA GLY A 454 -50.18 12.89 -8.76
C GLY A 454 -51.65 12.65 -9.08
N LYS A 455 -52.02 11.39 -9.37
CA LYS A 455 -53.43 11.01 -9.61
C LYS A 455 -54.33 11.33 -8.41
N TRP A 456 -53.82 11.13 -7.19
CA TRP A 456 -54.54 11.50 -5.98
C TRP A 456 -54.60 13.02 -5.79
N TYR A 457 -53.47 13.72 -5.91
CA TYR A 457 -53.33 15.16 -5.72
C TYR A 457 -54.31 15.96 -6.59
N PHE A 458 -54.36 15.67 -7.90
CA PHE A 458 -55.26 16.34 -8.83
C PHE A 458 -56.70 15.80 -8.82
N GLY A 459 -56.96 14.72 -8.07
CA GLY A 459 -58.26 14.09 -7.92
C GLY A 459 -58.83 14.29 -6.51
N ALA A 460 -58.86 13.20 -5.73
CA ALA A 460 -59.45 13.20 -4.39
C ALA A 460 -58.76 14.16 -3.40
N GLY A 461 -57.45 14.39 -3.55
CA GLY A 461 -56.69 15.32 -2.72
C GLY A 461 -57.14 16.77 -2.90
N ALA A 462 -57.37 17.21 -4.15
CA ALA A 462 -57.90 18.55 -4.44
C ALA A 462 -59.30 18.78 -3.87
N ALA A 463 -60.13 17.75 -3.80
CA ALA A 463 -61.44 17.84 -3.15
C ALA A 463 -61.34 17.97 -1.62
N TYR A 464 -60.31 17.39 -1.00
CA TYR A 464 -60.13 17.39 0.45
C TYR A 464 -59.37 18.63 0.96
N PHE A 465 -58.25 18.98 0.32
CA PHE A 465 -57.33 20.04 0.74
C PHE A 465 -57.30 21.25 -0.21
N GLY A 466 -58.21 21.36 -1.17
CA GLY A 466 -58.12 22.36 -2.25
C GLY A 466 -58.03 23.83 -1.79
N SER A 467 -58.45 24.13 -0.57
CA SER A 467 -58.34 25.47 0.05
C SER A 467 -57.13 25.65 0.98
N ASP A 468 -56.35 24.60 1.23
CA ASP A 468 -55.16 24.64 2.10
C ASP A 468 -53.94 25.18 1.33
N ALA A 469 -53.29 26.20 1.89
CA ALA A 469 -52.11 26.80 1.28
C ALA A 469 -50.92 25.82 1.26
N GLY A 470 -50.78 24.96 2.28
CA GLY A 470 -49.75 23.94 2.33
C GLY A 470 -49.92 22.85 1.26
N PHE A 471 -51.17 22.55 0.87
CA PHE A 471 -51.47 21.63 -0.22
C PHE A 471 -51.04 22.19 -1.58
N ALA A 472 -51.30 23.47 -1.86
CA ALA A 472 -50.85 24.12 -3.08
C ALA A 472 -49.31 24.15 -3.19
N ASP A 473 -48.61 24.38 -2.08
CA ASP A 473 -47.15 24.44 -2.01
C ASP A 473 -46.49 23.10 -2.39
N VAL A 474 -47.11 21.97 -2.03
CA VAL A 474 -46.61 20.61 -2.31
C VAL A 474 -46.40 20.35 -3.81
N ASN A 475 -47.26 20.93 -4.67
CA ASN A 475 -47.19 20.69 -6.10
C ASN A 475 -45.88 21.18 -6.74
N SER A 476 -45.36 22.32 -6.28
CA SER A 476 -44.13 22.90 -6.84
C SER A 476 -42.92 21.99 -6.57
N VAL A 477 -42.77 21.56 -5.32
CA VAL A 477 -41.69 20.64 -4.90
C VAL A 477 -41.84 19.27 -5.58
N HIS A 478 -43.07 18.76 -5.70
CA HIS A 478 -43.34 17.48 -6.37
C HIS A 478 -42.95 17.51 -7.85
N GLN A 479 -43.21 18.60 -8.56
CA GLN A 479 -42.77 18.79 -9.93
C GLN A 479 -41.24 18.81 -10.05
N ASP A 480 -40.58 19.51 -9.13
CA ASP A 480 -39.13 19.61 -9.12
C ASP A 480 -38.45 18.27 -8.81
N VAL A 481 -39.03 17.43 -7.93
CA VAL A 481 -38.58 16.05 -7.68
C VAL A 481 -38.60 15.24 -8.97
N HIS A 482 -39.73 15.22 -9.69
CA HIS A 482 -39.85 14.47 -10.94
C HIS A 482 -38.93 15.00 -12.04
N ARG A 483 -38.82 16.33 -12.20
CA ARG A 483 -37.93 16.95 -13.19
C ARG A 483 -36.46 16.61 -12.90
N THR A 484 -36.06 16.69 -11.63
CA THR A 484 -34.69 16.38 -11.20
C THR A 484 -34.40 14.90 -11.38
N GLY A 485 -35.34 14.01 -11.04
CA GLY A 485 -35.18 12.57 -11.26
C GLY A 485 -35.09 12.18 -12.75
N GLN A 486 -35.90 12.80 -13.62
CA GLN A 486 -35.78 12.61 -15.08
C GLN A 486 -34.42 13.06 -15.60
N ALA A 487 -33.95 14.23 -15.17
CA ALA A 487 -32.63 14.74 -15.52
C ALA A 487 -31.51 13.84 -15.01
N LEU A 488 -31.66 13.25 -13.82
CA LEU A 488 -30.69 12.33 -13.24
C LEU A 488 -30.62 11.01 -14.02
N VAL A 489 -31.76 10.42 -14.39
CA VAL A 489 -31.78 9.24 -15.28
C VAL A 489 -31.05 9.52 -16.59
N GLU A 490 -31.28 10.69 -17.20
CA GLU A 490 -30.60 11.08 -18.43
C GLU A 490 -29.08 11.29 -18.24
N ALA A 491 -28.68 11.91 -17.13
CA ALA A 491 -27.27 12.07 -16.78
C ALA A 491 -26.56 10.72 -16.57
N ILE A 492 -27.25 9.75 -15.97
CA ILE A 492 -26.76 8.37 -15.84
C ILE A 492 -26.64 7.69 -17.22
N ARG A 493 -27.64 7.84 -18.10
CA ARG A 493 -27.62 7.23 -19.45
C ARG A 493 -26.51 7.78 -20.34
N THR A 494 -26.18 9.05 -20.17
CA THR A 494 -25.14 9.78 -20.92
C THR A 494 -23.77 9.73 -20.24
N ASP A 495 -23.61 8.94 -19.17
CA ASP A 495 -22.36 8.74 -18.44
C ASP A 495 -21.72 10.06 -17.92
N ASN A 496 -22.54 11.10 -17.65
CA ASN A 496 -22.09 12.39 -17.17
C ASN A 496 -21.96 12.41 -15.64
N THR A 497 -20.81 11.96 -15.14
CA THR A 497 -20.55 11.72 -13.71
C THR A 497 -20.68 12.96 -12.82
N ALA A 498 -20.20 14.12 -13.28
CA ALA A 498 -20.29 15.38 -12.54
C ALA A 498 -21.76 15.81 -12.36
N ARG A 499 -22.54 15.76 -13.44
CA ARG A 499 -23.96 16.13 -13.42
C ARG A 499 -24.80 15.11 -12.64
N THR A 500 -24.46 13.82 -12.71
CA THR A 500 -25.10 12.76 -11.92
C THR A 500 -24.95 13.01 -10.42
N THR A 501 -23.75 13.41 -9.98
CA THR A 501 -23.48 13.69 -8.56
C THR A 501 -24.25 14.92 -8.07
N GLU A 502 -24.24 16.01 -8.85
CA GLU A 502 -25.00 17.23 -8.54
C GLU A 502 -26.51 16.97 -8.45
N LEU A 503 -27.08 16.28 -9.44
CA LEU A 503 -28.51 16.00 -9.49
C LEU A 503 -28.94 15.00 -8.41
N ALA A 504 -28.08 14.05 -8.02
CA ALA A 504 -28.33 13.13 -6.92
C ALA A 504 -28.46 13.89 -5.58
N ALA A 505 -27.53 14.79 -5.27
CA ALA A 505 -27.59 15.62 -4.06
C ALA A 505 -28.84 16.51 -4.05
N ARG A 506 -29.14 17.15 -5.19
CA ARG A 506 -30.34 17.98 -5.33
C ARG A 506 -31.64 17.18 -5.14
N LEU A 507 -31.69 15.96 -5.67
CA LEU A 507 -32.86 15.08 -5.53
C LEU A 507 -33.08 14.68 -4.07
N GLU A 508 -32.01 14.46 -3.30
CA GLU A 508 -32.08 14.17 -1.87
C GLU A 508 -32.65 15.36 -1.08
N ASP A 509 -32.20 16.58 -1.35
CA ASP A 509 -32.74 17.79 -0.72
C ASP A 509 -34.23 18.01 -1.03
N LEU A 510 -34.62 17.81 -2.30
CA LEU A 510 -36.01 17.88 -2.72
C LEU A 510 -36.86 16.78 -2.07
N SER A 511 -36.29 15.59 -1.85
CA SER A 511 -36.94 14.47 -1.16
C SER A 511 -37.25 14.79 0.30
N ASN A 512 -36.31 15.43 0.99
CA ASN A 512 -36.52 15.90 2.36
C ASN A 512 -37.62 16.97 2.40
N THR A 513 -37.55 17.93 1.47
CA THR A 513 -38.54 19.01 1.37
C THR A 513 -39.95 18.48 1.12
N ILE A 514 -40.15 17.56 0.17
CA ILE A 514 -41.49 16.99 -0.10
C ILE A 514 -41.99 16.16 1.08
N THR A 515 -41.09 15.46 1.78
CA THR A 515 -41.42 14.70 3.00
C THR A 515 -42.01 15.61 4.07
N GLU A 516 -41.31 16.69 4.42
CA GLU A 516 -41.75 17.63 5.45
C GLU A 516 -43.13 18.22 5.14
N ARG A 517 -43.39 18.54 3.86
CA ARG A 517 -44.65 19.11 3.40
C ARG A 517 -45.79 18.10 3.48
N LEU A 518 -45.56 16.86 3.06
CA LEU A 518 -46.57 15.80 3.16
C LEU A 518 -46.85 15.42 4.62
N GLU A 519 -45.85 15.43 5.49
CA GLU A 519 -46.05 15.22 6.92
C GLU A 519 -46.84 16.35 7.58
N ALA A 520 -46.64 17.60 7.14
CA ALA A 520 -47.45 18.72 7.59
C ALA A 520 -48.91 18.55 7.20
N LEU A 521 -49.21 18.10 5.98
CA LEU A 521 -50.57 17.77 5.55
C LEU A 521 -51.16 16.59 6.35
N MET A 522 -50.37 15.55 6.62
CA MET A 522 -50.82 14.40 7.39
C MET A 522 -51.26 14.79 8.82
N ARG A 523 -50.59 15.77 9.44
CA ARG A 523 -50.96 16.29 10.77
C ARG A 523 -52.29 17.05 10.79
N GLN A 524 -52.78 17.51 9.64
CA GLN A 524 -54.07 18.18 9.51
C GLN A 524 -55.24 17.19 9.42
N ILE A 525 -54.98 15.90 9.20
CA ILE A 525 -56.02 14.88 9.06
C ILE A 525 -56.43 14.38 10.45
N PRO A 526 -57.74 14.41 10.78
CA PRO A 526 -58.26 13.96 12.07
C PRO A 526 -58.24 12.44 12.30
#